data_AF-A0AAD7BWS6-F1
#
_entry.id   AF-A0AAD7BWS6-F1
#
_cell.length_a   1.000
_cell.length_b   1.000
_cell.length_c   1.000
_cell.angle_alpha   90.00
_cell.angle_beta   90.00
_cell.angle_gamma   90.00
#
_symmetry.space_group_name_H-M   'P 1'
#
loop_
_entity.id
_entity.type
_entity.pdbx_description
1 polymer ?
#
loop_
_entity_poly.entity_id
_entity_poly.type
_entity_poly.pdbx_seq_one_letter_code
_entity_poly.pdbx_strand_id
1 'polypeptide(L)'
;MHKIFPRVRRVSSLANGRVELLGNQYPTDSVTNSHYADFTHISSLSPLVSPFKNFDELSFPQDHPGRAVTDSYYVNKDLMLRTHTSAHEVEVFRRGEDKWLLTADVYRRDEIDGSHYPVFHQMEGARIFSADAAGMKEVEERTIVIEDVPHVSATNPSQPTHDPLYSELVAQNLKLSLNSLMLTLFGGAGVGSGAPLRVRWIEAYFPFTSPSFEVEVFFRGKWLEILGSGVVRQATLDTANVSNKIGWAFGLGLERIAMILYSIPDIRLFWSTDERFISQFKDKQITTFQPYSKYPSCFKDVSFWTQQDVALHENDFCDVVRDVAGDLVEDVKRASGSLCVFPAMTPLQIDRFVHPKSNRTSLCYRINYRSMDRSLSNEEANELQSRVVSQLKEQFGVEIR
;
A
#
# COMPACT_ATOMS: atom_id res chain seq x y z
N MET A 1 -15.42 12.67 -18.37
CA MET A 1 -14.05 13.25 -18.30
C MET A 1 -13.92 14.52 -17.44
N HIS A 2 -14.97 15.25 -17.06
CA HIS A 2 -14.84 16.47 -16.21
C HIS A 2 -14.93 16.27 -14.68
N LYS A 3 -15.19 15.05 -14.18
CA LYS A 3 -15.33 14.78 -12.73
C LYS A 3 -14.05 14.25 -12.03
N ILE A 4 -12.95 14.10 -12.76
CA ILE A 4 -11.71 13.48 -12.25
C ILE A 4 -10.72 14.51 -11.67
N PHE A 5 -10.67 15.73 -12.24
CA PHE A 5 -9.77 16.81 -11.83
C PHE A 5 -9.92 17.32 -10.37
N PRO A 6 -11.11 17.34 -9.74
CA PRO A 6 -11.23 17.72 -8.34
C PRO A 6 -10.63 16.69 -7.37
N ARG A 7 -10.66 15.40 -7.75
CA ARG A 7 -10.28 14.27 -6.89
C ARG A 7 -8.76 14.18 -6.69
N VAL A 8 -7.98 14.34 -7.77
CA VAL A 8 -6.51 14.35 -7.68
C VAL A 8 -6.00 15.53 -6.86
N ARG A 9 -6.54 16.74 -7.04
CA ARG A 9 -6.14 17.90 -6.24
C ARG A 9 -6.36 17.67 -4.75
N ARG A 10 -7.46 17.03 -4.36
CA ARG A 10 -7.81 16.82 -2.95
C ARG A 10 -6.96 15.73 -2.29
N VAL A 11 -6.71 14.62 -2.98
CA VAL A 11 -5.78 13.57 -2.48
C VAL A 11 -4.34 14.10 -2.44
N SER A 12 -3.91 14.86 -3.46
CA SER A 12 -2.61 15.52 -3.43
C SER A 12 -2.51 16.61 -2.35
N SER A 13 -3.63 17.21 -1.91
CA SER A 13 -3.63 18.15 -0.78
C SER A 13 -3.64 17.46 0.58
N LEU A 14 -4.13 16.21 0.67
CA LEU A 14 -3.92 15.36 1.84
C LEU A 14 -2.43 14.99 1.96
N ALA A 15 -1.73 14.79 0.83
CA ALA A 15 -0.29 14.52 0.77
C ALA A 15 0.59 15.76 0.97
N ASN A 16 0.25 16.88 0.32
CA ASN A 16 0.94 18.18 0.45
C ASN A 16 0.58 18.83 1.78
N GLY A 17 1.13 18.31 2.87
CA GLY A 17 1.07 19.01 4.15
C GLY A 17 1.46 18.24 5.39
N ARG A 18 1.63 16.90 5.38
CA ARG A 18 1.85 16.15 6.63
C ARG A 18 2.71 14.90 6.43
N VAL A 19 4.03 15.09 6.52
CA VAL A 19 5.01 14.06 6.93
C VAL A 19 5.91 14.71 7.99
N GLU A 20 5.37 14.87 9.18
CA GLU A 20 6.14 15.29 10.36
C GLU A 20 5.83 14.37 11.53
N LEU A 21 6.16 13.08 11.38
CA LEU A 21 6.25 12.25 12.57
C LEU A 21 7.57 12.47 13.31
N LEU A 22 8.61 12.98 12.63
CA LEU A 22 9.94 13.24 13.20
C LEU A 22 10.74 14.30 12.41
N GLY A 23 10.15 15.43 12.02
CA GLY A 23 10.88 16.48 11.29
C GLY A 23 11.38 16.04 9.90
N ASN A 24 10.44 15.70 9.01
CA ASN A 24 10.63 15.27 7.61
C ASN A 24 10.97 13.80 7.34
N GLN A 25 11.00 12.89 8.33
CA GLN A 25 11.26 11.46 8.08
C GLN A 25 10.31 10.54 8.85
N TYR A 26 9.90 9.45 8.19
CA TYR A 26 9.23 8.33 8.88
C TYR A 26 10.26 7.60 9.77
N PRO A 27 9.90 7.16 10.98
CA PRO A 27 10.82 6.41 11.83
C PRO A 27 11.38 5.13 11.18
N THR A 28 10.63 4.52 10.26
CA THR A 28 11.03 3.36 9.47
C THR A 28 11.99 3.71 8.33
N ASP A 29 11.88 4.91 7.79
CA ASP A 29 12.74 5.46 6.73
C ASP A 29 14.16 5.68 7.27
N SER A 30 14.31 6.26 8.46
CA SER A 30 15.65 6.51 9.03
C SER A 30 16.43 5.23 9.35
N VAL A 31 15.74 4.17 9.83
CA VAL A 31 16.37 2.86 10.10
C VAL A 31 16.78 2.18 8.80
N THR A 32 15.90 2.16 7.80
CA THR A 32 16.19 1.52 6.51
C THR A 32 17.30 2.27 5.76
N ASN A 33 17.26 3.61 5.78
CA ASN A 33 18.31 4.42 5.19
C ASN A 33 19.67 4.21 5.86
N SER A 34 19.68 4.00 7.19
CA SER A 34 20.90 3.66 7.93
C SER A 34 21.40 2.25 7.61
N HIS A 35 20.49 1.29 7.37
CA HIS A 35 20.83 -0.08 6.99
C HIS A 35 21.49 -0.14 5.60
N TYR A 36 20.99 0.66 4.67
CA TYR A 36 21.51 0.80 3.30
C TYR A 36 22.27 2.12 3.12
N ALA A 37 23.18 2.42 4.05
CA ALA A 37 23.90 3.70 4.06
C ALA A 37 24.77 3.92 2.80
N ASP A 38 25.14 2.85 2.10
CA ASP A 38 25.94 2.88 0.87
C ASP A 38 25.11 2.94 -0.42
N PHE A 39 23.77 2.96 -0.32
CA PHE A 39 22.87 3.12 -1.47
C PHE A 39 22.68 4.60 -1.79
N THR A 40 22.35 4.93 -3.04
CA THR A 40 21.92 6.29 -3.39
C THR A 40 20.50 6.54 -2.89
N HIS A 41 20.29 7.58 -2.08
CA HIS A 41 19.00 7.92 -1.48
C HIS A 41 18.24 8.95 -2.32
N ILE A 42 17.07 8.57 -2.84
CA ILE A 42 16.24 9.39 -3.73
C ILE A 42 14.91 9.71 -3.02
N SER A 43 14.49 10.97 -3.07
CA SER A 43 13.22 11.41 -2.44
C SER A 43 12.48 12.52 -3.20
N SER A 44 13.01 13.00 -4.32
CA SER A 44 12.53 14.20 -5.02
C SER A 44 11.74 13.93 -6.30
N LEU A 45 11.34 12.68 -6.54
CA LEU A 45 10.62 12.31 -7.77
C LEU A 45 9.14 12.67 -7.69
N SER A 46 8.64 13.31 -8.75
CA SER A 46 7.24 13.72 -8.86
C SER A 46 6.28 12.52 -8.75
N PRO A 47 5.19 12.62 -7.95
CA PRO A 47 4.15 11.60 -7.90
C PRO A 47 3.31 11.51 -9.17
N LEU A 48 3.33 12.56 -10.00
CA LEU A 48 2.68 12.55 -11.30
C LEU A 48 3.55 11.81 -12.32
N VAL A 49 3.02 10.72 -12.85
CA VAL A 49 3.66 9.86 -13.85
C VAL A 49 2.68 9.56 -14.99
N SER A 50 3.22 9.22 -16.17
CA SER A 50 2.38 8.66 -17.23
C SER A 50 1.98 7.21 -16.90
N PRO A 51 0.82 6.71 -17.36
CA PRO A 51 0.45 5.30 -17.22
C PRO A 51 1.51 4.35 -17.79
N PHE A 52 2.21 4.80 -18.84
CA PHE A 52 3.34 4.08 -19.42
C PHE A 52 4.45 3.80 -18.42
N LYS A 53 4.90 4.82 -17.66
CA LYS A 53 5.89 4.65 -16.58
C LYS A 53 5.37 3.76 -15.45
N ASN A 54 4.12 3.96 -15.03
CA ASN A 54 3.57 3.23 -13.90
C ASN A 54 3.33 1.74 -14.20
N PHE A 55 3.11 1.37 -15.47
CA PHE A 55 2.68 0.02 -15.82
C PHE A 55 3.47 -0.60 -16.97
N ASP A 56 3.57 0.08 -18.11
CA ASP A 56 4.14 -0.49 -19.33
C ASP A 56 5.66 -0.72 -19.24
N GLU A 57 6.40 0.22 -18.66
CA GLU A 57 7.85 0.06 -18.37
C GLU A 57 8.13 -1.13 -17.43
N LEU A 58 7.13 -1.55 -16.66
CA LEU A 58 7.19 -2.65 -15.69
C LEU A 58 6.46 -3.90 -16.19
N SER A 59 6.23 -4.01 -17.51
CA SER A 59 5.64 -5.19 -18.15
C SER A 59 4.24 -5.59 -17.63
N PHE A 60 3.49 -4.67 -17.02
CA PHE A 60 2.10 -4.94 -16.62
C PHE A 60 1.24 -5.23 -17.86
N PRO A 61 0.43 -6.31 -17.87
CA PRO A 61 -0.54 -6.57 -18.93
C PRO A 61 -1.51 -5.41 -19.14
N GLN A 62 -2.02 -5.22 -20.37
CA GLN A 62 -2.96 -4.13 -20.68
C GLN A 62 -4.31 -4.29 -19.96
N ASP A 63 -4.70 -5.53 -19.67
CA ASP A 63 -5.91 -5.92 -18.94
C ASP A 63 -5.66 -6.08 -17.43
N HIS A 64 -4.48 -5.71 -16.93
CA HIS A 64 -4.17 -5.82 -15.50
C HIS A 64 -5.13 -4.97 -14.66
N PRO A 65 -5.74 -5.52 -13.59
CA PRO A 65 -6.78 -4.83 -12.80
C PRO A 65 -6.28 -3.51 -12.21
N GLY A 66 -5.00 -3.44 -11.80
CA GLY A 66 -4.40 -2.19 -11.30
C GLY A 66 -4.44 -1.01 -12.28
N ARG A 67 -4.58 -1.25 -13.59
CA ARG A 67 -4.75 -0.18 -14.59
C ARG A 67 -6.17 0.43 -14.56
N ALA A 68 -7.14 -0.23 -13.93
CA ALA A 68 -8.51 0.23 -13.94
C ALA A 68 -8.66 1.58 -13.23
N VAL A 69 -9.55 2.42 -13.76
CA VAL A 69 -9.88 3.74 -13.16
C VAL A 69 -10.54 3.60 -11.79
N THR A 70 -11.03 2.41 -11.45
CA THR A 70 -11.61 2.04 -10.16
C THR A 70 -10.58 1.93 -9.04
N ASP A 71 -9.32 1.67 -9.38
CA ASP A 71 -8.25 1.33 -8.44
C ASP A 71 -7.11 2.37 -8.45
N SER A 72 -7.04 3.18 -9.51
CA SER A 72 -5.98 4.17 -9.74
C SER A 72 -6.51 5.60 -9.91
N TYR A 73 -5.78 6.58 -9.38
CA TYR A 73 -6.08 8.01 -9.56
C TYR A 73 -5.46 8.56 -10.84
N TYR A 74 -6.19 8.44 -11.95
CA TYR A 74 -5.84 9.14 -13.19
C TYR A 74 -6.16 10.63 -13.08
N VAL A 75 -5.28 11.51 -13.58
CA VAL A 75 -5.60 12.93 -13.84
C VAL A 75 -6.33 13.04 -15.18
N ASN A 76 -5.80 12.35 -16.19
CA ASN A 76 -6.34 12.19 -17.52
C ASN A 76 -5.77 10.90 -18.14
N LYS A 77 -6.01 10.66 -19.43
CA LYS A 77 -5.54 9.44 -20.12
C LYS A 77 -4.01 9.30 -20.20
N ASP A 78 -3.27 10.41 -20.08
CA ASP A 78 -1.82 10.48 -20.27
C ASP A 78 -1.06 10.70 -18.95
N LEU A 79 -1.77 10.95 -17.84
CA LEU A 79 -1.19 11.34 -16.56
C LEU A 79 -1.99 10.79 -15.38
N MET A 80 -1.29 10.24 -14.38
CA MET A 80 -1.87 9.69 -13.14
C MET A 80 -0.96 9.95 -11.95
N LEU A 81 -1.49 9.77 -10.74
CA LEU A 81 -0.68 9.61 -9.54
C LEU A 81 -0.12 8.18 -9.50
N ARG A 82 1.17 8.02 -9.21
CA ARG A 82 1.82 6.71 -9.14
C ARG A 82 1.15 5.82 -8.08
N THR A 83 0.94 4.55 -8.42
CA THR A 83 0.36 3.56 -7.49
C THR A 83 1.41 2.80 -6.69
N HIS A 84 2.67 2.90 -7.10
CA HIS A 84 3.83 2.33 -6.42
C HIS A 84 5.12 3.07 -6.79
N THR A 85 6.14 2.97 -5.94
CA THR A 85 7.46 3.57 -6.17
C THR A 85 8.22 2.93 -7.33
N SER A 86 7.94 1.66 -7.66
CA SER A 86 8.54 0.96 -8.81
C SER A 86 8.30 1.66 -10.16
N ALA A 87 7.32 2.58 -10.25
CA ALA A 87 7.08 3.43 -11.42
C ALA A 87 8.30 4.30 -11.83
N HIS A 88 9.33 4.34 -10.99
CA HIS A 88 10.58 5.04 -11.23
C HIS A 88 11.79 4.11 -11.45
N GLU A 89 11.66 2.78 -11.38
CA GLU A 89 12.78 1.85 -11.54
C GLU A 89 13.54 2.08 -12.84
N VAL A 90 12.83 2.07 -13.98
CA VAL A 90 13.43 2.26 -15.30
C VAL A 90 14.11 3.62 -15.43
N GLU A 91 13.51 4.67 -14.88
CA GLU A 91 14.09 6.01 -14.85
C GLU A 91 15.39 6.06 -14.04
N VAL A 92 15.41 5.40 -12.88
CA VAL A 92 16.57 5.39 -11.98
C VAL A 92 17.71 4.52 -12.53
N PHE A 93 17.41 3.33 -13.05
CA PHE A 93 18.40 2.49 -13.73
C PHE A 93 19.00 3.21 -14.95
N ARG A 94 18.19 3.91 -15.74
CA ARG A 94 18.67 4.68 -16.90
C ARG A 94 19.61 5.83 -16.52
N ARG A 95 19.51 6.34 -15.28
CA ARG A 95 20.45 7.35 -14.74
C ARG A 95 21.80 6.75 -14.34
N GLY A 96 21.94 5.42 -14.34
CA GLY A 96 23.17 4.71 -14.00
C GLY A 96 23.29 4.34 -12.52
N GLU A 97 22.19 4.38 -11.77
CA GLU A 97 22.19 3.98 -10.36
C GLU A 97 22.14 2.45 -10.24
N ASP A 98 23.25 1.84 -9.84
CA ASP A 98 23.36 0.39 -9.65
C ASP A 98 22.81 -0.09 -8.29
N LYS A 99 22.74 0.79 -7.29
CA LYS A 99 22.17 0.52 -5.95
C LYS A 99 21.51 1.76 -5.36
N TRP A 100 20.23 1.71 -5.09
CA TRP A 100 19.46 2.90 -4.73
C TRP A 100 18.24 2.60 -3.88
N LEU A 101 17.80 3.61 -3.14
CA LEU A 101 16.55 3.64 -2.40
C LEU A 101 15.69 4.82 -2.86
N LEU A 102 14.38 4.62 -2.96
CA LEU A 102 13.40 5.67 -3.22
C LEU A 102 12.31 5.64 -2.16
N THR A 103 12.27 6.66 -1.30
CA THR A 103 11.14 6.88 -0.39
C THR A 103 10.17 7.89 -1.00
N ALA A 104 8.91 7.50 -1.19
CA ALA A 104 7.92 8.38 -1.79
C ALA A 104 6.47 8.02 -1.41
N ASP A 105 5.61 9.02 -1.48
CA ASP A 105 4.15 8.89 -1.39
C ASP A 105 3.56 8.18 -2.62
N VAL A 106 2.60 7.30 -2.43
CA VAL A 106 1.91 6.54 -3.49
C VAL A 106 0.41 6.56 -3.25
N TYR A 107 -0.36 6.36 -4.32
CA TYR A 107 -1.78 6.68 -4.32
C TYR A 107 -2.61 5.55 -4.91
N ARG A 108 -3.63 5.10 -4.17
CA ARG A 108 -4.54 4.03 -4.60
C ARG A 108 -5.97 4.36 -4.21
N ARG A 109 -6.91 4.00 -5.09
CA ARG A 109 -8.34 3.99 -4.75
C ARG A 109 -8.61 2.66 -4.09
N ASP A 110 -9.07 2.70 -2.84
CA ASP A 110 -9.19 1.51 -2.00
C ASP A 110 -10.28 1.70 -0.96
N GLU A 111 -10.63 0.62 -0.27
CA GLU A 111 -11.59 0.55 0.83
C GLU A 111 -11.24 1.52 1.97
N ILE A 112 -12.22 1.82 2.83
CA ILE A 112 -12.01 2.63 4.04
C ILE A 112 -12.03 1.69 5.24
N ASP A 113 -10.86 1.50 5.85
CA ASP A 113 -10.69 0.79 7.12
C ASP A 113 -9.42 1.29 7.84
N GLY A 114 -9.08 0.66 8.97
CA GLY A 114 -7.92 1.05 9.78
C GLY A 114 -6.53 0.77 9.15
N SER A 115 -6.47 0.15 7.96
CA SER A 115 -5.24 -0.20 7.24
C SER A 115 -5.13 0.39 5.84
N HIS A 116 -6.20 0.95 5.28
CA HIS A 116 -6.25 1.51 3.94
C HIS A 116 -6.49 3.02 3.96
N TYR A 117 -5.58 3.76 3.32
CA TYR A 117 -5.66 5.21 3.15
C TYR A 117 -5.36 5.55 1.68
N PRO A 118 -5.98 6.59 1.08
CA PRO A 118 -5.86 6.87 -0.36
C PRO A 118 -4.44 7.32 -0.77
N VAL A 119 -3.64 7.73 0.21
CA VAL A 119 -2.21 8.03 0.09
C VAL A 119 -1.47 7.31 1.22
N PHE A 120 -0.34 6.70 0.91
CA PHE A 120 0.56 6.08 1.87
C PHE A 120 1.96 6.13 1.30
N HIS A 121 2.97 5.65 2.01
CA HIS A 121 4.36 5.75 1.58
C HIS A 121 4.97 4.39 1.33
N GLN A 122 5.74 4.32 0.25
CA GLN A 122 6.59 3.18 -0.04
C GLN A 122 8.06 3.58 -0.02
N MET A 123 8.88 2.61 0.32
CA MET A 123 10.30 2.65 0.02
C MET A 123 10.62 1.56 -1.00
N GLU A 124 11.09 1.96 -2.17
CA GLU A 124 11.71 1.07 -3.14
C GLU A 124 13.19 0.91 -2.80
N GLY A 125 13.73 -0.29 -2.99
CA GLY A 125 15.16 -0.48 -3.07
C GLY A 125 15.52 -1.44 -4.18
N ALA A 126 16.59 -1.15 -4.89
CA ALA A 126 17.10 -2.05 -5.92
C ALA A 126 18.62 -2.10 -5.95
N ARG A 127 19.14 -3.25 -6.39
CA ARG A 127 20.56 -3.47 -6.61
C ARG A 127 20.78 -4.35 -7.85
N ILE A 128 21.63 -3.89 -8.76
CA ILE A 128 22.02 -4.62 -9.97
C ILE A 128 23.53 -4.89 -10.00
N PHE A 129 23.89 -6.02 -10.58
CA PHE A 129 25.23 -6.60 -10.63
C PHE A 129 25.59 -6.92 -12.07
N SER A 130 26.88 -6.98 -12.39
CA SER A 130 27.33 -7.52 -13.68
C SER A 130 26.86 -8.97 -13.83
N ALA A 131 26.27 -9.30 -14.98
CA ALA A 131 25.82 -10.64 -15.31
C ALA A 131 26.97 -11.52 -15.82
N ASP A 132 28.06 -11.59 -15.04
CA ASP A 132 29.26 -12.37 -15.33
C ASP A 132 29.83 -13.00 -14.05
N ALA A 133 30.88 -13.81 -14.20
CA ALA A 133 31.51 -14.49 -13.08
C ALA A 133 32.15 -13.54 -12.04
N ALA A 134 32.50 -12.31 -12.41
CA ALA A 134 33.03 -11.34 -11.47
C ALA A 134 31.91 -10.71 -10.63
N GLY A 135 30.80 -10.34 -11.26
CA GLY A 135 29.61 -9.84 -10.57
C GLY A 135 29.00 -10.89 -9.63
N MET A 136 28.97 -12.16 -10.02
CA MET A 136 28.44 -13.20 -9.13
C MET A 136 29.30 -13.45 -7.88
N LYS A 137 30.61 -13.17 -7.92
CA LYS A 137 31.44 -13.20 -6.71
C LYS A 137 31.02 -12.13 -5.70
N GLU A 138 30.63 -10.94 -6.18
CA GLU A 138 30.08 -9.88 -5.33
C GLU A 138 28.74 -10.30 -4.72
N VAL A 139 27.88 -10.97 -5.48
CA VAL A 139 26.59 -11.50 -5.02
C VAL A 139 26.76 -12.56 -3.93
N GLU A 140 27.82 -13.37 -4.03
CA GLU A 140 28.15 -14.46 -3.10
C GLU A 140 28.76 -14.01 -1.77
N GLU A 141 29.13 -12.73 -1.59
CA GLU A 141 29.66 -12.24 -0.31
C GLU A 141 28.56 -12.29 0.77
N ARG A 142 28.66 -13.29 1.67
CA ARG A 142 27.68 -13.57 2.73
C ARG A 142 28.27 -13.31 4.10
N THR A 143 27.55 -12.55 4.93
CA THR A 143 27.87 -12.40 6.36
C THR A 143 27.04 -13.34 7.25
N ILE A 144 25.92 -13.86 6.75
CA ILE A 144 24.96 -14.71 7.49
C ILE A 144 24.49 -15.84 6.57
N VAL A 145 24.22 -17.03 7.12
CA VAL A 145 23.54 -18.14 6.44
C VAL A 145 22.09 -18.16 6.90
N ILE A 146 21.14 -18.15 5.97
CA ILE A 146 19.70 -18.23 6.25
C ILE A 146 19.20 -19.56 5.72
N GLU A 147 18.59 -20.35 6.59
CA GLU A 147 17.88 -21.57 6.21
C GLU A 147 16.47 -21.19 5.73
N ASP A 148 16.23 -21.32 4.42
CA ASP A 148 14.93 -21.05 3.79
C ASP A 148 14.59 -22.15 2.76
N VAL A 149 13.30 -22.25 2.40
CA VAL A 149 12.79 -23.15 1.36
C VAL A 149 13.28 -22.66 -0.02
N PRO A 150 13.58 -23.55 -0.99
CA PRO A 150 14.14 -23.19 -2.30
C PRO A 150 13.49 -21.98 -2.97
N HIS A 151 14.34 -21.08 -3.47
CA HIS A 151 14.01 -19.74 -3.96
C HIS A 151 13.41 -19.74 -5.37
N VAL A 152 13.71 -20.78 -6.15
CA VAL A 152 13.18 -20.98 -7.51
C VAL A 152 12.41 -22.29 -7.54
N SER A 153 11.18 -22.23 -8.04
CA SER A 153 10.28 -23.37 -8.13
C SER A 153 9.55 -23.40 -9.48
N ALA A 154 8.78 -24.46 -9.73
CA ALA A 154 7.96 -24.53 -10.94
C ALA A 154 6.85 -23.44 -10.97
N THR A 155 6.41 -23.00 -9.80
CA THR A 155 5.41 -21.92 -9.65
C THR A 155 6.05 -20.54 -9.55
N ASN A 156 7.35 -20.46 -9.27
CA ASN A 156 8.12 -19.23 -9.18
C ASN A 156 9.49 -19.37 -9.89
N PRO A 157 9.50 -19.45 -11.24
CA PRO A 157 10.69 -19.81 -12.00
C PRO A 157 11.64 -18.63 -12.23
N SER A 158 12.90 -18.97 -12.56
CA SER A 158 13.83 -18.01 -13.17
C SER A 158 13.35 -17.60 -14.56
N GLN A 159 13.82 -16.45 -15.03
CA GLN A 159 13.48 -15.96 -16.37
C GLN A 159 14.21 -16.77 -17.44
N PRO A 160 13.58 -17.05 -18.61
CA PRO A 160 14.24 -17.79 -19.70
C PRO A 160 15.53 -17.15 -20.22
N THR A 161 15.67 -15.83 -20.07
CA THR A 161 16.83 -15.03 -20.50
C THR A 161 17.94 -14.99 -19.46
N HIS A 162 17.69 -15.43 -18.23
CA HIS A 162 18.67 -15.44 -17.16
C HIS A 162 19.35 -16.80 -17.06
N ASP A 163 20.64 -16.78 -16.72
CA ASP A 163 21.30 -17.99 -16.24
C ASP A 163 20.61 -18.43 -14.93
N PRO A 164 20.07 -19.66 -14.84
CA PRO A 164 19.39 -20.12 -13.64
C PRO A 164 20.25 -20.04 -12.37
N LEU A 165 21.57 -20.27 -12.49
CA LEU A 165 22.49 -20.16 -11.36
C LEU A 165 22.59 -18.72 -10.87
N TYR A 166 22.70 -17.76 -11.80
CA TYR A 166 22.82 -16.34 -11.45
C TYR A 166 21.51 -15.83 -10.84
N SER A 167 20.36 -16.26 -11.39
CA SER A 167 19.05 -15.95 -10.83
C SER A 167 18.89 -16.46 -9.40
N GLU A 168 19.33 -17.69 -9.12
CA GLU A 168 19.29 -18.26 -7.77
C GLU A 168 20.21 -17.49 -6.81
N LEU A 169 21.44 -17.15 -7.22
CA LEU A 169 22.38 -16.37 -6.40
C LEU A 169 21.82 -14.97 -6.07
N VAL A 170 21.23 -14.28 -7.06
CA VAL A 170 20.63 -12.96 -6.87
C VAL A 170 19.41 -13.04 -5.95
N ALA A 171 18.56 -14.06 -6.10
CA ALA A 171 17.41 -14.28 -5.21
C ALA A 171 17.87 -14.57 -3.76
N GLN A 172 18.93 -15.35 -3.58
CA GLN A 172 19.53 -15.58 -2.26
C GLN A 172 20.10 -14.29 -1.66
N ASN A 173 20.81 -13.49 -2.45
CA ASN A 173 21.35 -12.19 -2.02
C ASN A 173 20.24 -11.21 -1.59
N LEU A 174 19.14 -11.15 -2.35
CA LEU A 174 17.93 -10.39 -2.01
C LEU A 174 17.38 -10.81 -0.64
N LYS A 175 17.10 -12.11 -0.45
CA LYS A 175 16.54 -12.59 0.81
C LYS A 175 17.49 -12.35 1.98
N LEU A 176 18.80 -12.54 1.81
CA LEU A 176 19.80 -12.24 2.83
C LEU A 176 19.76 -10.76 3.23
N SER A 177 19.73 -9.86 2.24
CA SER A 177 19.65 -8.42 2.48
C SER A 177 18.37 -8.05 3.24
N LEU A 178 17.22 -8.52 2.78
CA LEU A 178 15.93 -8.21 3.41
C LEU A 178 15.78 -8.83 4.80
N ASN A 179 16.29 -10.04 5.03
CA ASN A 179 16.28 -10.62 6.37
C ASN A 179 17.18 -9.85 7.35
N SER A 180 18.32 -9.32 6.89
CA SER A 180 19.17 -8.43 7.68
C SER A 180 18.44 -7.13 8.04
N LEU A 181 17.71 -6.55 7.08
CA LEU A 181 16.85 -5.39 7.31
C LEU A 181 15.75 -5.72 8.33
N MET A 182 15.06 -6.85 8.17
CA MET A 182 14.02 -7.30 9.09
C MET A 182 14.56 -7.51 10.50
N LEU A 183 15.75 -8.08 10.66
CA LEU A 183 16.42 -8.19 11.96
C LEU A 183 16.75 -6.81 12.54
N THR A 184 17.15 -5.85 11.70
CA THR A 184 17.41 -4.48 12.15
C THR A 184 16.14 -3.78 12.62
N LEU A 185 15.04 -3.92 11.87
CA LEU A 185 13.75 -3.32 12.19
C LEU A 185 13.10 -3.96 13.42
N PHE A 186 13.10 -5.29 13.50
CA PHE A 186 12.30 -6.05 14.46
C PHE A 186 13.12 -6.78 15.54
N GLY A 187 14.44 -6.92 15.38
CA GLY A 187 15.28 -7.71 16.29
C GLY A 187 15.53 -7.06 17.65
N GLY A 188 15.50 -5.73 17.72
CA GLY A 188 15.54 -4.97 18.99
C GLY A 188 14.16 -4.60 19.52
N ALA A 189 13.13 -4.64 18.67
CA ALA A 189 11.76 -4.34 19.05
C ALA A 189 11.21 -5.54 19.81
N GLY A 190 11.14 -5.45 21.13
CA GLY A 190 10.27 -6.32 21.92
C GLY A 190 8.83 -6.08 21.44
N VAL A 191 8.37 -6.86 20.46
CA VAL A 191 7.05 -6.74 19.83
C VAL A 191 5.98 -7.04 20.88
N GLY A 192 5.65 -6.04 21.70
CA GLY A 192 4.47 -5.81 22.55
C GLY A 192 3.91 -6.93 23.43
N SER A 193 4.42 -8.17 23.38
CA SER A 193 3.67 -9.35 23.79
C SER A 193 4.52 -10.47 24.40
N GLY A 194 5.84 -10.31 24.47
CA GLY A 194 6.75 -11.33 25.01
C GLY A 194 6.88 -12.60 24.14
N ALA A 195 6.13 -12.71 23.04
CA ALA A 195 6.25 -13.76 22.05
C ALA A 195 7.19 -13.34 20.89
N PRO A 196 7.93 -14.28 20.28
CA PRO A 196 8.79 -13.98 19.14
C PRO A 196 7.95 -13.49 17.94
N LEU A 197 8.46 -12.49 17.22
CA LEU A 197 7.86 -12.05 15.96
C LEU A 197 7.90 -13.21 14.95
N ARG A 198 6.76 -13.53 14.35
CA ARG A 198 6.67 -14.57 13.33
C ARG A 198 6.68 -13.90 11.97
N VAL A 199 7.66 -14.28 11.15
CA VAL A 199 7.88 -13.77 9.80
C VAL A 199 7.90 -14.97 8.85
N ARG A 200 7.32 -14.82 7.65
CA ARG A 200 7.40 -15.85 6.60
C ARG A 200 7.58 -15.22 5.23
N TRP A 201 8.28 -15.95 4.37
CA TRP A 201 8.34 -15.68 2.94
C TRP A 201 7.23 -16.44 2.22
N ILE A 202 6.63 -15.82 1.21
CA ILE A 202 5.65 -16.45 0.33
C ILE A 202 6.06 -16.19 -1.12
N GLU A 203 5.86 -17.18 -1.98
CA GLU A 203 5.94 -16.96 -3.44
C GLU A 203 4.86 -15.97 -3.87
N ALA A 204 5.25 -14.99 -4.67
CA ALA A 204 4.36 -13.97 -5.19
C ALA A 204 4.44 -13.92 -6.72
N TYR A 205 3.69 -13.00 -7.32
CA TYR A 205 3.82 -12.70 -8.74
C TYR A 205 3.75 -11.18 -8.93
N PHE A 206 4.81 -10.61 -9.50
CA PHE A 206 4.81 -9.24 -9.99
C PHE A 206 5.18 -9.24 -11.49
N PRO A 207 4.53 -8.41 -12.33
CA PRO A 207 4.84 -8.36 -13.75
C PRO A 207 6.29 -7.97 -14.09
N PHE A 208 7.01 -7.35 -13.14
CA PHE A 208 8.36 -6.80 -13.30
C PHE A 208 9.45 -7.54 -12.50
N THR A 209 9.12 -8.64 -11.80
CA THR A 209 10.13 -9.51 -11.17
C THR A 209 9.84 -11.01 -11.38
N SER A 210 10.87 -11.85 -11.38
CA SER A 210 10.76 -13.33 -11.40
C SER A 210 12.13 -13.97 -11.11
N PRO A 211 12.26 -14.82 -10.08
CA PRO A 211 11.24 -15.17 -9.09
C PRO A 211 10.83 -13.97 -8.22
N SER A 212 9.62 -14.04 -7.68
CA SER A 212 8.98 -12.99 -6.86
C SER A 212 8.63 -13.52 -5.47
N PHE A 213 8.75 -12.67 -4.46
CA PHE A 213 8.45 -13.03 -3.08
C PHE A 213 7.82 -11.89 -2.30
N GLU A 214 6.97 -12.25 -1.35
CA GLU A 214 6.45 -11.35 -0.33
C GLU A 214 6.95 -11.78 1.06
N VAL A 215 7.07 -10.82 1.97
CA VAL A 215 7.26 -11.10 3.39
C VAL A 215 6.01 -10.73 4.15
N GLU A 216 5.51 -11.68 4.93
CA GLU A 216 4.42 -11.44 5.85
C GLU A 216 4.88 -11.53 7.30
N VAL A 217 4.30 -10.67 8.13
CA VAL A 217 4.49 -10.65 9.58
C VAL A 217 3.18 -10.98 10.27
N PHE A 218 3.22 -11.89 11.25
CA PHE A 218 2.05 -12.22 12.04
C PHE A 218 1.80 -11.14 13.09
N PHE A 219 0.73 -10.40 12.95
CA PHE A 219 0.37 -9.30 13.83
C PHE A 219 -1.15 -9.34 14.13
N ARG A 220 -1.50 -9.25 15.42
CA ARG A 220 -2.89 -9.24 15.92
C ARG A 220 -3.78 -10.36 15.36
N GLY A 221 -3.23 -11.58 15.28
CA GLY A 221 -3.98 -12.77 14.86
C GLY A 221 -4.10 -12.93 13.35
N LYS A 222 -3.49 -12.08 12.54
CA LYS A 222 -3.49 -12.15 11.08
C LYS A 222 -2.08 -12.05 10.52
N TRP A 223 -1.87 -12.59 9.33
CA TRP A 223 -0.66 -12.32 8.56
C TRP A 223 -0.86 -11.02 7.78
N LEU A 224 0.14 -10.16 7.84
CA LEU A 224 0.18 -8.90 7.11
C LEU A 224 1.42 -8.89 6.22
N GLU A 225 1.21 -8.83 4.91
CA GLU A 225 2.26 -8.58 3.91
C GLU A 225 2.89 -7.21 4.17
N ILE A 226 4.20 -7.11 4.32
CA ILE A 226 4.88 -5.82 4.58
C ILE A 226 5.78 -5.37 3.43
N LEU A 227 6.11 -6.29 2.52
CA LEU A 227 6.91 -6.02 1.34
C LEU A 227 6.68 -7.04 0.23
N GLY A 228 6.84 -6.57 -1.00
CA GLY A 228 7.03 -7.38 -2.20
C GLY A 228 8.45 -7.21 -2.75
N SER A 229 8.98 -8.24 -3.39
CA SER A 229 10.37 -8.25 -3.87
C SER A 229 10.58 -9.30 -4.97
N GLY A 230 11.71 -9.25 -5.64
CA GLY A 230 12.12 -10.32 -6.56
C GLY A 230 13.31 -9.96 -7.42
N VAL A 231 13.70 -10.90 -8.29
CA VAL A 231 14.74 -10.67 -9.30
C VAL A 231 14.13 -9.83 -10.43
N VAL A 232 14.71 -8.67 -10.73
CA VAL A 232 14.21 -7.71 -11.72
C VAL A 232 14.07 -8.37 -13.09
N ARG A 233 12.98 -8.10 -13.80
CA ARG A 233 12.81 -8.58 -15.17
C ARG A 233 13.83 -7.97 -16.11
N GLN A 234 14.42 -8.81 -16.96
CA GLN A 234 15.39 -8.35 -17.96
C GLN A 234 14.78 -7.26 -18.85
N ALA A 235 13.49 -7.38 -19.20
CA ALA A 235 12.76 -6.37 -19.99
C ALA A 235 12.76 -4.97 -19.34
N THR A 236 12.72 -4.89 -18.01
CA THR A 236 12.80 -3.62 -17.27
C THR A 236 14.19 -2.98 -17.45
N LEU A 237 15.26 -3.77 -17.32
CA LEU A 237 16.63 -3.31 -17.53
C LEU A 237 16.89 -2.94 -19.00
N ASP A 238 16.40 -3.74 -19.94
CA ASP A 238 16.51 -3.48 -21.37
C ASP A 238 15.82 -2.16 -21.75
N THR A 239 14.64 -1.88 -21.18
CA THR A 239 13.91 -0.61 -21.34
C THR A 239 14.67 0.58 -20.74
N ALA A 240 15.47 0.34 -19.70
CA ALA A 240 16.39 1.32 -19.13
C ALA A 240 17.70 1.48 -19.94
N ASN A 241 17.89 0.71 -21.02
CA ASN A 241 19.15 0.57 -21.76
C ASN A 241 20.32 0.07 -20.90
N VAL A 242 20.02 -0.80 -19.92
CA VAL A 242 21.01 -1.42 -19.04
C VAL A 242 21.21 -2.87 -19.46
N SER A 243 22.30 -3.11 -20.18
CA SER A 243 22.68 -4.45 -20.69
C SER A 243 23.67 -5.16 -19.76
N ASN A 244 23.74 -6.50 -19.84
CA ASN A 244 24.71 -7.34 -19.13
C ASN A 244 24.65 -7.17 -17.59
N LYS A 245 23.46 -6.91 -17.06
CA LYS A 245 23.20 -6.76 -15.63
C LYS A 245 22.06 -7.67 -15.21
N ILE A 246 22.10 -8.11 -13.96
CA ILE A 246 21.04 -8.84 -13.26
C ILE A 246 20.92 -8.26 -11.86
N GLY A 247 19.73 -8.26 -11.26
CA GLY A 247 19.59 -7.71 -9.92
C GLY A 247 18.25 -8.00 -9.30
N TRP A 248 18.04 -7.41 -8.13
CA TRP A 248 16.82 -7.54 -7.37
C TRP A 248 16.25 -6.16 -7.04
N ALA A 249 14.95 -6.13 -6.79
CA ALA A 249 14.22 -4.97 -6.29
C ALA A 249 13.26 -5.41 -5.17
N PHE A 250 12.90 -4.46 -4.31
CA PHE A 250 11.88 -4.60 -3.28
C PHE A 250 11.09 -3.30 -3.12
N GLY A 251 9.85 -3.42 -2.64
CA GLY A 251 9.02 -2.32 -2.21
C GLY A 251 8.43 -2.58 -0.83
N LEU A 252 8.72 -1.71 0.14
CA LEU A 252 8.23 -1.76 1.52
C LEU A 252 7.05 -0.81 1.72
N GLY A 253 6.01 -1.23 2.45
CA GLY A 253 4.95 -0.31 2.91
C GLY A 253 5.30 0.33 4.25
N LEU A 254 5.61 1.63 4.27
CA LEU A 254 6.15 2.29 5.47
C LEU A 254 5.14 2.37 6.61
N GLU A 255 3.88 2.73 6.34
CA GLU A 255 2.82 2.77 7.34
C GLU A 255 2.58 1.39 7.94
N ARG A 256 2.59 0.33 7.13
CA ARG A 256 2.31 -1.02 7.62
C ARG A 256 3.41 -1.53 8.55
N ILE A 257 4.68 -1.27 8.20
CA ILE A 257 5.82 -1.56 9.08
C ILE A 257 5.71 -0.74 10.37
N ALA A 258 5.42 0.57 10.27
CA ALA A 258 5.27 1.43 11.43
C ALA A 258 4.11 0.99 12.34
N MET A 259 2.97 0.57 11.78
CA MET A 259 1.84 0.04 12.55
C MET A 259 2.22 -1.19 13.37
N ILE A 260 3.09 -2.06 12.84
CA ILE A 260 3.59 -3.23 13.55
C ILE A 260 4.59 -2.82 14.63
N LEU A 261 5.63 -2.05 14.26
CA LEU A 261 6.71 -1.64 15.16
C LEU A 261 6.20 -0.83 16.36
N TYR A 262 5.33 0.13 16.09
CA TYR A 262 4.80 1.07 17.07
C TYR A 262 3.46 0.61 17.64
N SER A 263 2.89 -0.52 17.20
CA SER A 263 1.55 -0.99 17.57
C SER A 263 0.42 0.01 17.29
N ILE A 264 0.58 0.87 16.28
CA ILE A 264 -0.40 1.87 15.87
C ILE A 264 -1.64 1.16 15.30
N PRO A 265 -2.85 1.43 15.83
CA PRO A 265 -4.02 0.63 15.49
C PRO A 265 -4.76 1.07 14.23
N ASP A 266 -4.49 2.27 13.72
CA ASP A 266 -5.26 2.90 12.65
C ASP A 266 -4.35 3.81 11.82
N ILE A 267 -4.36 3.64 10.50
CA ILE A 267 -3.54 4.40 9.56
C ILE A 267 -3.86 5.90 9.55
N ARG A 268 -5.08 6.32 9.94
CA ARG A 268 -5.45 7.74 10.00
C ARG A 268 -4.60 8.53 11.00
N LEU A 269 -4.03 7.85 12.00
CA LEU A 269 -3.16 8.49 12.98
C LEU A 269 -1.90 9.10 12.35
N PHE A 270 -1.36 8.52 11.27
CA PHE A 270 -0.21 9.10 10.55
C PHE A 270 -0.50 10.49 9.98
N TRP A 271 -1.78 10.87 9.86
CA TRP A 271 -2.26 12.14 9.33
C TRP A 271 -2.82 13.08 10.41
N SER A 272 -2.86 12.62 11.67
CA SER A 272 -3.36 13.40 12.81
C SER A 272 -2.37 14.49 13.21
N THR A 273 -2.91 15.63 13.65
CA THR A 273 -2.15 16.72 14.30
C THR A 273 -2.29 16.70 15.81
N ASP A 274 -2.76 15.59 16.37
CA ASP A 274 -2.95 15.46 17.81
C ASP A 274 -1.60 15.24 18.51
N GLU A 275 -1.22 16.19 19.37
CA GLU A 275 -0.02 16.13 20.20
C GLU A 275 0.04 14.86 21.06
N ARG A 276 -1.11 14.29 21.47
CA ARG A 276 -1.18 13.02 22.20
C ARG A 276 -0.64 11.85 21.39
N PHE A 277 -0.69 11.92 20.07
CA PHE A 277 -0.08 10.95 19.16
C PHE A 277 1.37 11.33 18.85
N ILE A 278 1.60 12.54 18.35
CA ILE A 278 2.91 13.00 17.85
C ILE A 278 4.00 12.91 18.92
N SER A 279 3.71 13.38 20.15
CA SER A 279 4.69 13.44 21.24
C SER A 279 5.18 12.08 21.76
N GLN A 280 4.55 10.97 21.35
CA GLN A 280 4.95 9.61 21.77
C GLN A 280 6.15 9.06 20.99
N PHE A 281 6.51 9.69 19.87
CA PHE A 281 7.55 9.20 18.97
C PHE A 281 8.79 10.09 19.05
N LYS A 282 9.96 9.45 18.98
CA LYS A 282 11.27 10.11 18.94
C LYS A 282 12.14 9.46 17.88
N ASP A 283 13.04 10.24 17.30
CA ASP A 283 13.89 9.75 16.23
C ASP A 283 14.74 8.57 16.70
N LYS A 284 14.81 7.54 15.85
CA LYS A 284 15.56 6.29 16.07
C LYS A 284 15.15 5.51 17.32
N GLN A 285 13.99 5.78 17.91
CA GLN A 285 13.46 5.04 19.04
C GLN A 285 12.19 4.30 18.63
N ILE A 286 12.16 3.00 18.88
CA ILE A 286 10.96 2.18 18.71
C ILE A 286 10.21 2.23 20.04
N THR A 287 9.03 2.85 20.02
CA THR A 287 8.16 3.00 21.20
C THR A 287 6.81 2.33 20.94
N THR A 288 6.30 1.59 21.91
CA THR A 288 4.93 1.06 21.80
C THR A 288 3.95 2.22 22.02
N PHE A 289 3.18 2.56 20.99
CA PHE A 289 2.10 3.53 21.05
C PHE A 289 1.16 3.19 22.21
N GLN A 290 0.92 4.18 23.06
CA GLN A 290 -0.06 4.14 24.14
C GLN A 290 -1.38 4.72 23.62
N PRO A 291 -2.41 3.87 23.39
CA PRO A 291 -3.69 4.36 22.91
C PRO A 291 -4.35 5.26 23.94
N TYR A 292 -4.85 6.40 23.49
CA TYR A 292 -5.78 7.22 24.26
C TYR A 292 -7.22 6.71 24.10
N SER A 293 -8.11 7.13 25.00
CA SER A 293 -9.51 6.69 25.04
C SER A 293 -10.18 6.84 23.67
N LYS A 294 -10.76 5.74 23.18
CA LYS A 294 -11.54 5.76 21.94
C LYS A 294 -12.83 6.55 22.14
N TYR A 295 -13.18 7.36 21.16
CA TYR A 295 -14.46 8.06 21.12
C TYR A 295 -15.58 7.11 20.64
N PRO A 296 -16.85 7.37 21.03
CA PRO A 296 -17.97 6.53 20.62
C PRO A 296 -18.15 6.50 19.09
N SER A 297 -18.50 5.33 18.55
CA SER A 297 -18.90 5.18 17.15
C SER A 297 -20.30 5.72 16.89
N CYS A 298 -20.51 6.33 15.71
CA CYS A 298 -21.82 6.68 15.20
C CYS A 298 -22.04 5.99 13.84
N PHE A 299 -22.84 4.92 13.82
CA PHE A 299 -23.13 4.18 12.59
C PHE A 299 -24.30 4.79 11.82
N LYS A 300 -24.15 4.90 10.50
CA LYS A 300 -25.25 5.24 9.57
C LYS A 300 -25.23 4.29 8.39
N ASP A 301 -26.42 3.84 8.00
CA ASP A 301 -26.60 3.02 6.81
C ASP A 301 -27.12 3.89 5.67
N VAL A 302 -26.72 3.55 4.44
CA VAL A 302 -27.27 4.12 3.22
C VAL A 302 -27.58 3.00 2.25
N SER A 303 -28.85 2.90 1.85
CA SER A 303 -29.32 2.00 0.81
C SER A 303 -29.70 2.80 -0.42
N PHE A 304 -29.39 2.28 -1.60
CA PHE A 304 -29.78 2.91 -2.85
C PHE A 304 -29.84 1.92 -4.00
N TRP A 305 -30.69 2.25 -4.97
CA TRP A 305 -30.78 1.55 -6.24
C TRP A 305 -29.81 2.14 -7.25
N THR A 306 -29.07 1.26 -7.93
CA THR A 306 -28.31 1.62 -9.13
C THR A 306 -29.19 1.44 -10.38
N GLN A 307 -28.93 2.24 -11.41
CA GLN A 307 -29.53 2.06 -12.74
C GLN A 307 -28.75 0.99 -13.51
N GLN A 308 -29.37 0.30 -14.47
CA GLN A 308 -28.74 -0.81 -15.22
C GLN A 308 -27.44 -0.42 -15.92
N ASP A 309 -27.30 0.86 -16.32
CA ASP A 309 -26.15 1.36 -17.09
C ASP A 309 -25.12 2.12 -16.24
N VAL A 310 -25.39 2.34 -14.94
CA VAL A 310 -24.45 3.03 -14.03
C VAL A 310 -23.73 1.99 -13.18
N ALA A 311 -22.53 1.62 -13.60
CA ALA A 311 -21.61 0.83 -12.78
C ALA A 311 -21.00 1.75 -11.70
N LEU A 312 -21.59 1.75 -10.51
CA LEU A 312 -20.97 2.33 -9.31
C LEU A 312 -20.01 1.28 -8.72
N HIS A 313 -18.70 1.55 -8.76
CA HIS A 313 -17.73 0.72 -8.06
C HIS A 313 -17.71 1.03 -6.56
N GLU A 314 -17.26 0.09 -5.74
CA GLU A 314 -17.15 0.30 -4.28
C GLU A 314 -16.20 1.46 -3.93
N ASN A 315 -15.10 1.58 -4.65
CA ASN A 315 -14.16 2.69 -4.50
C ASN A 315 -14.76 4.05 -4.92
N ASP A 316 -15.79 4.08 -5.78
CA ASP A 316 -16.52 5.32 -6.07
C ASP A 316 -17.32 5.79 -4.86
N PHE A 317 -17.93 4.86 -4.13
CA PHE A 317 -18.61 5.16 -2.87
C PHE A 317 -17.62 5.61 -1.80
N CYS A 318 -16.50 4.89 -1.64
CA CYS A 318 -15.45 5.25 -0.69
C CYS A 318 -14.88 6.64 -0.97
N ASP A 319 -14.65 7.00 -2.23
CA ASP A 319 -14.19 8.35 -2.59
C ASP A 319 -15.20 9.44 -2.20
N VAL A 320 -16.51 9.22 -2.41
CA VAL A 320 -17.54 10.17 -1.95
C VAL A 320 -17.50 10.34 -0.43
N VAL A 321 -17.37 9.22 0.31
CA VAL A 321 -17.28 9.26 1.77
C VAL A 321 -16.04 10.02 2.22
N ARG A 322 -14.87 9.74 1.64
CA ARG A 322 -13.62 10.47 1.91
C ARG A 322 -13.75 11.95 1.57
N ASP A 323 -14.36 12.28 0.43
CA ASP A 323 -14.55 13.66 -0.03
C ASP A 323 -15.45 14.48 0.91
N VAL A 324 -16.41 13.86 1.58
CA VAL A 324 -17.37 14.54 2.46
C VAL A 324 -16.89 14.57 3.90
N ALA A 325 -16.40 13.43 4.41
CA ALA A 325 -16.18 13.21 5.84
C ALA A 325 -14.71 13.05 6.23
N GLY A 326 -13.80 12.81 5.27
CA GLY A 326 -12.36 12.66 5.54
C GLY A 326 -12.07 11.67 6.67
N ASP A 327 -11.20 12.08 7.60
CA ASP A 327 -10.77 11.24 8.74
C ASP A 327 -11.83 11.03 9.82
N LEU A 328 -13.03 11.62 9.68
CA LEU A 328 -14.16 11.38 10.59
C LEU A 328 -14.84 10.03 10.36
N VAL A 329 -14.46 9.29 9.32
CA VAL A 329 -14.94 7.93 9.05
C VAL A 329 -13.82 6.94 9.34
N GLU A 330 -14.11 5.94 10.17
CA GLU A 330 -13.18 4.87 10.48
C GLU A 330 -13.26 3.70 9.52
N ASP A 331 -14.47 3.27 9.20
CA ASP A 331 -14.68 2.18 8.27
C ASP A 331 -15.98 2.32 7.48
N VAL A 332 -15.95 1.78 6.27
CA VAL A 332 -17.11 1.56 5.43
C VAL A 332 -17.22 0.08 5.16
N LYS A 333 -18.42 -0.49 5.36
CA LYS A 333 -18.70 -1.90 5.08
C LYS A 333 -19.83 -2.04 4.10
N ARG A 334 -19.60 -2.78 3.02
CA ARG A 334 -20.65 -3.15 2.08
C ARG A 334 -21.45 -4.35 2.55
N ALA A 335 -22.73 -4.30 2.24
CA ALA A 335 -23.61 -5.44 2.08
C ALA A 335 -23.02 -6.54 1.18
N SER A 336 -22.48 -7.59 1.76
CA SER A 336 -22.38 -8.87 1.06
C SER A 336 -23.08 -9.93 1.89
N GLY A 337 -23.85 -10.80 1.25
CA GLY A 337 -24.60 -11.88 1.91
C GLY A 337 -23.73 -12.95 2.58
N SER A 338 -22.45 -12.68 2.83
CA SER A 338 -21.52 -13.55 3.53
C SER A 338 -21.28 -13.04 4.93
N LEU A 339 -21.58 -13.89 5.90
CA LEU A 339 -21.52 -13.65 7.34
C LEU A 339 -20.12 -13.11 7.74
N CYS A 340 -19.98 -11.82 8.04
CA CYS A 340 -18.75 -11.30 8.63
C CYS A 340 -18.67 -11.72 10.11
N VAL A 341 -17.77 -12.67 10.41
CA VAL A 341 -17.51 -13.15 11.77
C VAL A 341 -16.38 -12.32 12.38
N PHE A 342 -16.74 -11.33 13.20
CA PHE A 342 -15.82 -10.75 14.20
C PHE A 342 -16.44 -10.84 15.59
N PRO A 343 -15.67 -11.21 16.63
CA PRO A 343 -16.20 -11.49 17.96
C PRO A 343 -16.40 -10.19 18.75
N ALA A 344 -17.35 -9.35 18.34
CA ALA A 344 -17.87 -8.22 19.15
C ALA A 344 -19.03 -7.44 18.47
N MET A 345 -19.31 -7.64 17.18
CA MET A 345 -20.42 -7.00 16.49
C MET A 345 -21.50 -8.02 16.17
N THR A 346 -22.76 -7.67 16.44
CA THR A 346 -23.93 -8.37 15.92
C THR A 346 -23.77 -8.58 14.41
N PRO A 347 -23.98 -9.80 13.88
CA PRO A 347 -23.88 -10.05 12.44
C PRO A 347 -24.93 -9.18 11.75
N LEU A 348 -24.47 -8.26 10.92
CA LEU A 348 -25.35 -7.41 10.15
C LEU A 348 -25.47 -8.00 8.75
N GLN A 349 -26.65 -8.52 8.49
CA GLN A 349 -27.09 -8.95 7.16
C GLN A 349 -27.39 -7.69 6.36
N ILE A 350 -26.36 -7.08 5.79
CA ILE A 350 -26.49 -5.90 4.93
C ILE A 350 -26.63 -6.43 3.50
N ASP A 351 -27.69 -6.02 2.80
CA ASP A 351 -28.31 -6.73 1.66
C ASP A 351 -27.88 -6.22 0.26
N ARG A 352 -27.50 -7.14 -0.65
CA ARG A 352 -27.44 -6.90 -2.11
C ARG A 352 -28.62 -7.63 -2.73
N PHE A 353 -29.55 -6.86 -3.28
CA PHE A 353 -30.80 -7.41 -3.80
C PHE A 353 -31.06 -6.93 -5.21
N VAL A 354 -31.36 -7.85 -6.14
CA VAL A 354 -31.82 -7.50 -7.49
C VAL A 354 -33.34 -7.60 -7.52
N HIS A 355 -34.03 -6.49 -7.78
CA HIS A 355 -35.48 -6.48 -7.78
C HIS A 355 -36.02 -7.22 -9.02
N PRO A 356 -36.82 -8.29 -8.86
CA PRO A 356 -37.15 -9.23 -9.95
C PRO A 356 -37.96 -8.61 -11.09
N LYS A 357 -38.74 -7.55 -10.83
CA LYS A 357 -39.59 -6.90 -11.85
C LYS A 357 -38.94 -5.72 -12.56
N SER A 358 -38.07 -4.99 -11.86
CA SER A 358 -37.39 -3.80 -12.42
C SER A 358 -35.95 -4.10 -12.81
N ASN A 359 -35.43 -5.27 -12.42
CA ASN A 359 -34.06 -5.71 -12.60
C ASN A 359 -33.03 -4.66 -12.17
N ARG A 360 -33.36 -3.90 -11.12
CA ARG A 360 -32.48 -2.91 -10.47
C ARG A 360 -31.72 -3.58 -9.34
N THR A 361 -30.45 -3.20 -9.17
CA THR A 361 -29.65 -3.67 -8.04
C THR A 361 -29.74 -2.66 -6.89
N SER A 362 -30.08 -3.13 -5.70
CA SER A 362 -29.97 -2.40 -4.44
C SER A 362 -28.60 -2.69 -3.84
N LEU A 363 -27.89 -1.64 -3.46
CA LEU A 363 -26.68 -1.70 -2.65
C LEU A 363 -26.96 -1.06 -1.30
N CYS A 364 -26.30 -1.58 -0.25
CA CYS A 364 -26.35 -0.98 1.08
C CYS A 364 -24.95 -0.93 1.68
N TYR A 365 -24.61 0.22 2.25
CA TYR A 365 -23.33 0.47 2.90
C TYR A 365 -23.57 0.98 4.31
N ARG A 366 -22.73 0.52 5.23
CA ARG A 366 -22.64 1.05 6.59
C ARG A 366 -21.39 1.92 6.71
N ILE A 367 -21.58 3.15 7.15
CA ILE A 367 -20.50 4.11 7.43
C ILE A 367 -20.38 4.23 8.96
N ASN A 368 -19.18 4.03 9.48
CA ASN A 368 -18.85 4.23 10.89
C ASN A 368 -18.16 5.59 11.06
N TYR A 369 -18.92 6.59 11.52
CA TYR A 369 -18.38 7.90 11.86
C TYR A 369 -17.75 7.85 13.25
N ARG A 370 -16.42 7.99 13.29
CA ARG A 370 -15.61 7.99 14.51
C ARG A 370 -14.31 8.72 14.24
N SER A 371 -14.18 9.91 14.85
CA SER A 371 -12.95 10.68 14.86
C SER A 371 -11.94 10.05 15.82
N MET A 372 -10.66 10.17 15.48
CA MET A 372 -9.57 9.77 16.37
C MET A 372 -9.39 10.77 17.52
N ASP A 373 -9.73 12.05 17.33
CA ASP A 373 -9.25 13.11 18.22
C ASP A 373 -10.35 13.74 19.09
N ARG A 374 -11.63 13.52 18.76
CA ARG A 374 -12.78 14.03 19.54
C ARG A 374 -14.04 13.19 19.41
N SER A 375 -14.99 13.41 20.32
CA SER A 375 -16.36 12.89 20.15
C SER A 375 -17.06 13.58 18.97
N LEU A 376 -17.79 12.78 18.19
CA LEU A 376 -18.71 13.26 17.16
C LEU A 376 -20.14 13.25 17.71
N SER A 377 -20.87 14.35 17.53
CA SER A 377 -22.29 14.38 17.87
C SER A 377 -23.12 13.62 16.83
N ASN A 378 -24.32 13.17 17.22
CA ASN A 378 -25.22 12.53 16.27
C ASN A 378 -25.69 13.51 15.19
N GLU A 379 -25.86 14.79 15.54
CA GLU A 379 -26.26 15.87 14.65
C GLU A 379 -25.21 16.07 13.55
N GLU A 380 -23.92 16.17 13.93
CA GLU A 380 -22.82 16.31 12.97
C GLU A 380 -22.71 15.10 12.05
N ALA A 381 -22.79 13.88 12.60
CA ALA A 381 -22.79 12.66 11.80
C ALA A 381 -23.97 12.58 10.83
N ASN A 382 -25.16 13.08 11.21
CA ASN A 382 -26.34 13.14 10.34
C ASN A 382 -26.15 14.17 9.21
N GLU A 383 -25.50 15.31 9.48
CA GLU A 383 -25.19 16.31 8.45
C GLU A 383 -24.20 15.77 7.42
N LEU A 384 -23.12 15.11 7.88
CA LEU A 384 -22.17 14.42 7.00
C LEU A 384 -22.86 13.34 6.17
N GLN A 385 -23.68 12.50 6.81
CA GLN A 385 -24.46 11.46 6.12
C GLN A 385 -25.37 12.05 5.04
N SER A 386 -26.05 13.16 5.33
CA SER A 386 -26.93 13.83 4.37
C SER A 386 -26.16 14.38 3.17
N ARG A 387 -24.94 14.89 3.40
CA ARG A 387 -24.03 15.34 2.34
C ARG A 387 -23.50 14.18 1.49
N VAL A 388 -23.13 13.06 2.10
CA VAL A 388 -22.75 11.82 1.37
C VAL A 388 -23.89 11.38 0.46
N VAL A 389 -25.11 11.28 1.01
CA VAL A 389 -26.31 10.91 0.26
C VAL A 389 -26.58 11.87 -0.90
N SER A 390 -26.44 13.17 -0.67
CA SER A 390 -26.65 14.20 -1.70
C SER A 390 -25.62 14.06 -2.83
N GLN A 391 -24.34 13.90 -2.49
CA GLN A 391 -23.29 13.70 -3.50
C GLN A 391 -23.45 12.39 -4.29
N LEU A 392 -23.91 11.30 -3.66
CA LEU A 392 -24.20 10.06 -4.37
C LEU A 392 -25.30 10.26 -5.43
N LYS A 393 -26.38 10.96 -5.08
CA LYS A 393 -27.45 11.32 -6.02
C LYS A 393 -26.93 12.18 -7.17
N GLU A 394 -26.19 13.25 -6.87
CA GLU A 394 -25.70 14.21 -7.87
C GLU A 394 -24.62 13.62 -8.78
N GLN A 395 -23.70 12.82 -8.22
CA GLN A 395 -22.57 12.30 -8.97
C GLN A 395 -22.93 11.07 -9.80
N PHE A 396 -23.78 10.18 -9.27
CA PHE A 396 -24.06 8.86 -9.83
C PHE A 396 -25.54 8.61 -10.17
N GLY A 397 -26.44 9.55 -9.89
CA GLY A 397 -27.85 9.41 -10.24
C GLY A 397 -28.57 8.26 -9.52
N VAL A 398 -28.06 7.84 -8.36
CA VAL A 398 -28.65 6.76 -7.57
C VAL A 398 -29.96 7.19 -6.92
N GLU A 399 -30.88 6.25 -6.71
CA GLU A 399 -32.14 6.49 -6.00
C GLU A 399 -32.05 5.90 -4.59
N ILE A 400 -32.11 6.74 -3.57
CA ILE A 400 -32.00 6.32 -2.17
C ILE A 400 -33.24 5.51 -1.77
N ARG A 401 -33.03 4.46 -0.99
CA ARG A 401 -34.04 3.52 -0.50
C ARG A 401 -34.18 3.57 1.01
#